data_AF-A0A3B3UYV5-F1
#
_entry.id   AF-A0A3B3UYV5-F1
#
_cell.length_a   1.000
_cell.length_b   1.000
_cell.length_c   1.000
_cell.angle_alpha   90.00
_cell.angle_beta   90.00
_cell.angle_gamma   90.00
#
_symmetry.space_group_name_H-M   'P 1'
#
loop_
_entity.id
_entity.type
_entity.pdbx_description
1 polymer ?
#
loop_
_entity_poly.entity_id
_entity_poly.type
_entity_poly.pdbx_seq_one_letter_code
_entity_poly.pdbx_strand_id
1 'polypeptide(L)'
;MEDQGGSGQNEDEKQKESDSTEKRTDAAATEDEPGRKAAEEAAARYNRLKLFDKVIQKSLNKFIEHASFKVFASTFRPLYKKNVKRMEEIHKHFTEMLQKSIQEDIMKLMEEGKFESKFNELDKLENKAKDNPDPAWRPSGVPEQDICSFLMPYYQKQEAYMKLELKRIQAENAALAERVQAGREGIAQTEHRISTSVDEWKATVSEFERLASSLCPAHVFDE
;
A
#
# COMPACT_ATOMS: atom_id res chain seq x y z
N MET A 1 7.90 36.04 -41.66
CA MET A 1 6.45 36.06 -41.87
C MET A 1 5.86 35.50 -40.59
N GLU A 2 5.78 36.32 -39.54
CA GLU A 2 4.68 37.30 -39.33
C GLU A 2 3.35 36.54 -39.28
N ASP A 3 2.85 36.30 -38.07
CA ASP A 3 1.84 37.15 -37.38
C ASP A 3 0.42 36.71 -37.82
N GLN A 4 -0.64 36.69 -37.02
CA GLN A 4 -0.91 37.36 -35.75
C GLN A 4 -2.26 36.82 -35.21
N GLY A 5 -2.48 36.99 -33.90
CA GLY A 5 -3.79 37.24 -33.27
C GLY A 5 -4.63 36.01 -32.94
N GLY A 6 -5.03 35.75 -31.69
CA GLY A 6 -5.51 36.69 -30.66
C GLY A 6 -7.05 36.60 -30.63
N SER A 7 -7.79 36.79 -29.54
CA SER A 7 -7.60 37.06 -28.12
C SER A 7 -9.02 36.96 -27.48
N GLY A 8 -9.13 36.89 -26.15
CA GLY A 8 -10.38 37.14 -25.40
C GLY A 8 -10.79 35.97 -24.48
N GLN A 9 -10.50 35.90 -23.16
CA GLN A 9 -10.88 36.79 -22.02
C GLN A 9 -12.42 36.96 -21.93
N ASN A 10 -13.16 36.73 -20.83
CA ASN A 10 -12.93 36.83 -19.37
C ASN A 10 -14.13 36.17 -18.60
N GLU A 11 -13.94 35.64 -17.38
CA GLU A 11 -14.45 36.12 -16.04
C GLU A 11 -16.00 36.11 -15.88
N ASP A 12 -16.67 35.91 -14.74
CA ASP A 12 -16.37 35.56 -13.34
C ASP A 12 -17.72 35.25 -12.64
N GLU A 13 -17.63 34.59 -11.48
CA GLU A 13 -18.49 34.63 -10.28
C GLU A 13 -20.04 34.83 -10.33
N LYS A 14 -20.77 33.99 -9.56
CA LYS A 14 -21.32 34.29 -8.20
C LYS A 14 -22.75 33.75 -7.93
N GLN A 15 -22.87 32.97 -6.83
CA GLN A 15 -23.92 32.87 -5.77
C GLN A 15 -25.43 32.96 -6.11
N LYS A 16 -26.43 32.51 -5.33
CA LYS A 16 -26.71 31.64 -4.17
C LYS A 16 -28.16 32.04 -3.76
N GLU A 17 -29.06 31.10 -3.44
CA GLU A 17 -30.29 31.19 -2.57
C GLU A 17 -31.31 30.13 -3.04
N SER A 18 -31.68 29.09 -2.28
CA SER A 18 -32.41 28.95 -1.00
C SER A 18 -33.94 29.03 -1.14
N ASP A 19 -34.64 27.92 -0.86
CA ASP A 19 -35.89 27.82 -0.04
C ASP A 19 -36.23 26.33 0.15
N SER A 20 -36.22 25.75 1.37
CA SER A 20 -37.34 25.58 2.34
C SER A 20 -38.53 24.77 1.77
N THR A 21 -39.26 23.86 2.44
CA THR A 21 -39.28 23.12 3.72
C THR A 21 -40.47 22.13 3.60
N GLU A 22 -40.59 21.16 4.53
CA GLU A 22 -41.74 20.28 4.88
C GLU A 22 -41.59 18.81 4.41
N LYS A 23 -41.29 17.80 5.25
CA LYS A 23 -41.77 17.30 6.56
C LYS A 23 -42.99 16.36 6.47
N ARG A 24 -42.75 15.06 6.67
CA ARG A 24 -43.63 14.07 7.36
C ARG A 24 -42.84 12.78 7.60
N THR A 25 -42.29 12.56 8.80
CA THR A 25 -42.80 11.67 9.88
C THR A 25 -43.34 10.32 9.42
N ASP A 26 -42.63 9.25 9.79
CA ASP A 26 -43.26 8.06 10.37
C ASP A 26 -42.31 7.39 11.38
N ALA A 27 -42.92 6.85 12.42
CA ALA A 27 -42.31 6.35 13.64
C ALA A 27 -42.20 4.82 13.64
N ALA A 28 -41.46 4.33 14.65
CA ALA A 28 -41.39 2.97 15.19
C ALA A 28 -40.26 2.06 14.68
N ALA A 29 -39.22 1.92 15.52
CA ALA A 29 -38.81 0.63 16.11
C ALA A 29 -37.54 0.86 16.96
N THR A 30 -37.73 1.07 18.26
CA THR A 30 -36.69 0.93 19.29
C THR A 30 -36.47 -0.55 19.54
N GLU A 31 -35.45 -1.12 18.89
CA GLU A 31 -34.80 -2.34 19.37
C GLU A 31 -33.53 -1.93 20.12
N ASP A 32 -33.62 -1.99 21.45
CA ASP A 32 -32.51 -1.77 22.37
C ASP A 32 -31.63 -3.04 22.33
N GLU A 33 -30.65 -3.04 21.44
CA GLU A 33 -29.65 -4.10 21.26
C GLU A 33 -28.62 -3.99 22.40
N PRO A 34 -28.60 -4.91 23.39
CA PRO A 34 -27.68 -4.83 24.53
C PRO A 34 -26.23 -5.10 24.13
N GLY A 35 -25.98 -5.64 22.93
CA GLY A 35 -24.65 -5.93 22.40
C GLY A 35 -23.89 -4.70 21.93
N ARG A 36 -24.59 -3.70 21.38
CA ARG A 36 -23.95 -2.49 20.83
C ARG A 36 -23.48 -1.54 21.92
N LYS A 37 -24.27 -1.38 23.00
CA LYS A 37 -23.87 -0.63 24.19
C LYS A 37 -22.71 -1.30 24.92
N ALA A 38 -22.69 -2.63 25.06
CA ALA A 38 -21.58 -3.32 25.70
C ALA A 38 -20.27 -3.23 24.89
N ALA A 39 -20.35 -3.24 23.55
CA ALA A 39 -19.21 -3.06 22.65
C ALA A 39 -18.71 -1.60 22.63
N GLU A 40 -19.59 -0.61 22.63
CA GLU A 40 -19.23 0.82 22.76
C GLU A 40 -18.70 1.15 24.15
N GLU A 41 -19.28 0.59 25.21
CA GLU A 41 -18.85 0.78 26.59
C GLU A 41 -17.52 0.05 26.87
N ALA A 42 -17.23 -1.06 26.18
CA ALA A 42 -15.92 -1.69 26.17
C ALA A 42 -14.87 -0.93 25.33
N ALA A 43 -15.27 -0.35 24.19
CA ALA A 43 -14.40 0.47 23.34
C ALA A 43 -14.05 1.82 24.00
N ALA A 44 -14.97 2.39 24.79
CA ALA A 44 -14.75 3.58 25.60
C ALA A 44 -13.94 3.30 26.88
N ARG A 45 -13.80 2.03 27.31
CA ARG A 45 -13.24 1.65 28.61
C ARG A 45 -11.71 1.75 28.73
N TYR A 46 -10.94 1.80 27.65
CA TYR A 46 -9.48 1.90 27.75
C TYR A 46 -8.86 2.75 26.65
N ASN A 47 -9.03 4.07 26.73
CA ASN A 47 -8.09 4.95 26.08
C ASN A 47 -6.77 4.91 26.88
N ARG A 48 -5.70 4.38 26.27
CA ARG A 48 -4.40 4.20 26.94
C ARG A 48 -3.83 5.51 27.48
N LEU A 49 -4.07 6.63 26.81
CA LEU A 49 -3.66 7.96 27.27
C LEU A 49 -4.38 8.36 28.57
N LYS A 50 -5.69 8.12 28.69
CA LYS A 50 -6.43 8.38 29.95
C LYS A 50 -5.92 7.51 31.10
N LEU A 51 -5.59 6.25 30.83
CA LEU A 51 -5.01 5.36 31.84
C LEU A 51 -3.63 5.86 32.27
N PHE A 52 -2.79 6.26 31.32
CA PHE A 52 -1.48 6.84 31.57
C PHE A 52 -1.59 8.08 32.46
N ASP A 53 -2.41 9.07 32.08
CA ASP A 53 -2.61 10.29 32.86
C ASP A 53 -3.07 9.96 34.29
N LYS A 54 -4.06 9.08 34.44
CA LYS A 54 -4.55 8.63 35.76
C LYS A 54 -3.44 8.02 36.62
N VAL A 55 -2.61 7.15 36.05
CA VAL A 55 -1.51 6.48 36.78
C VAL A 55 -0.44 7.50 37.18
N ILE A 56 -0.10 8.43 36.29
CA ILE A 56 0.90 9.46 36.53
C ILE A 56 0.44 10.43 37.61
N GLN A 57 -0.78 10.96 37.52
CA GLN A 57 -1.33 11.86 38.54
C GLN A 57 -1.39 11.18 39.91
N LYS A 58 -1.84 9.91 39.95
CA LYS A 58 -1.88 9.14 41.21
C LYS A 58 -0.49 8.91 41.79
N SER A 59 0.51 8.64 40.95
CA SER A 59 1.89 8.43 41.38
C SER A 59 2.51 9.71 41.92
N LEU A 60 2.28 10.85 41.25
CA LEU A 60 2.73 12.16 41.70
C LEU A 60 2.09 12.55 43.04
N ASN A 61 0.78 12.38 43.19
CA ASN A 61 0.10 12.67 44.45
C ASN A 61 0.69 11.85 45.60
N LYS A 62 0.91 10.55 45.37
CA LYS A 62 1.53 9.67 46.37
C LYS A 62 2.97 10.09 46.71
N PHE A 63 3.75 10.53 45.72
CA PHE A 63 5.09 11.06 45.93
C PHE A 63 5.06 12.32 46.82
N ILE A 64 4.13 13.23 46.55
CA ILE A 64 3.94 14.44 47.36
C ILE A 64 3.47 14.12 48.79
N GLU A 65 2.60 13.14 48.97
CA GLU A 65 2.18 12.66 50.30
C GLU A 65 3.38 12.15 51.12
N HIS A 66 4.35 11.47 50.50
CA HIS A 66 5.58 11.05 51.18
C HIS A 66 6.45 12.24 51.60
N ALA A 67 6.43 13.33 50.84
CA ALA A 67 7.07 14.60 51.19
C ALA A 67 6.24 15.44 52.19
N SER A 68 5.40 14.81 53.02
CA SER A 68 4.53 15.51 53.98
C SER A 68 5.28 16.44 54.94
N PHE A 69 4.56 17.45 55.43
CA PHE A 69 5.09 18.41 56.40
C PHE A 69 5.62 17.75 57.68
N LYS A 70 4.98 16.66 58.13
CA LYS A 70 5.42 15.91 59.33
C LYS A 70 6.85 15.38 59.17
N VAL A 71 7.17 14.82 58.01
CA VAL A 71 8.52 14.31 57.71
C VAL A 71 9.50 15.48 57.67
N PHE A 72 9.15 16.54 56.94
CA PHE A 72 9.96 17.74 56.81
C PHE A 72 10.28 18.42 58.16
N ALA A 73 9.27 18.65 59.00
CA ALA A 73 9.42 19.25 60.32
C ALA A 73 10.23 18.36 61.28
N SER A 74 10.14 17.04 61.14
CA SER A 74 10.91 16.10 61.96
C SER A 74 12.41 16.13 61.67
N THR A 75 12.79 16.40 60.41
CA THR A 75 14.18 16.51 59.97
C THR A 75 14.80 17.86 60.34
N PHE A 76 14.03 18.95 60.26
CA PHE A 76 14.49 20.32 60.56
C PHE A 76 14.03 20.86 61.92
N ARG A 77 13.95 19.99 62.94
CA ARG A 77 13.45 20.31 64.30
C ARG A 77 14.00 21.62 64.92
N PRO A 78 15.31 21.92 64.88
CA PRO A 78 15.84 23.14 65.51
C PRO A 78 15.30 24.43 64.90
N LEU A 79 15.02 24.43 63.59
CA LEU A 79 14.49 25.58 62.86
C LEU A 79 12.99 25.74 63.09
N TYR A 80 12.26 24.63 63.14
CA TYR A 80 10.83 24.59 63.39
C TYR A 80 10.45 25.21 64.75
N LYS A 81 11.22 24.90 65.80
CA LYS A 81 10.99 25.45 67.15
C LYS A 81 11.09 26.98 67.21
N LYS A 82 11.80 27.61 66.28
CA LYS A 82 11.97 29.07 66.25
C LYS A 82 10.82 29.78 65.53
N ASN A 83 10.30 29.21 64.44
CA ASN A 83 9.22 29.83 63.68
C ASN A 83 8.43 28.80 62.86
N VAL A 84 7.40 28.22 63.48
CA VAL A 84 6.53 27.19 62.90
C VAL A 84 5.84 27.67 61.63
N LYS A 85 5.22 28.86 61.69
CA LYS A 85 4.42 29.41 60.58
C LYS A 85 5.25 29.61 59.31
N ARG A 86 6.43 30.24 59.45
CA ARG A 86 7.35 30.42 58.32
C ARG A 86 7.81 29.08 57.72
N MET A 87 8.04 28.08 58.56
CA MET A 87 8.48 26.76 58.07
C MET A 87 7.37 26.02 57.30
N GLU A 88 6.11 26.18 57.74
CA GLU A 88 4.93 25.65 57.05
C GLU A 88 4.73 26.31 55.69
N GLU A 89 4.86 27.63 55.61
CA GLU A 89 4.83 28.39 54.34
C GLU A 89 5.93 27.92 53.38
N ILE A 90 7.16 27.73 53.86
CA ILE A 90 8.29 27.24 53.05
C ILE A 90 8.01 25.83 52.52
N HIS A 91 7.52 24.92 53.36
CA HIS A 91 7.22 23.55 52.94
C HIS A 91 6.10 23.49 51.91
N LYS A 92 5.04 24.26 52.13
CA LYS A 92 3.94 24.40 51.18
C LYS A 92 4.45 24.90 49.83
N HIS A 93 5.23 25.99 49.83
CA HIS A 93 5.79 26.54 48.60
C HIS A 93 6.73 25.56 47.89
N PHE A 94 7.60 24.87 48.63
CA PHE A 94 8.48 23.84 48.08
C PHE A 94 7.68 22.72 47.40
N THR A 95 6.62 22.24 48.06
CA THR A 95 5.79 21.14 47.57
C THR A 95 5.03 21.53 46.30
N GLU A 96 4.44 22.73 46.28
CA GLU A 96 3.75 23.28 45.11
C GLU A 96 4.70 23.46 43.93
N MET A 97 5.89 24.03 44.17
CA MET A 97 6.92 24.21 43.14
C MET A 97 7.41 22.86 42.58
N LEU A 98 7.65 21.89 43.46
CA LEU A 98 8.09 20.55 43.07
C LEU A 98 7.03 19.83 42.23
N GLN A 99 5.76 19.85 42.70
CA GLN A 99 4.65 19.25 41.98
C GLN A 99 4.48 19.88 40.59
N LYS A 100 4.48 21.21 40.52
CA LYS A 100 4.35 21.95 39.26
C LYS A 100 5.50 21.64 38.30
N SER A 101 6.74 21.68 38.77
CA SER A 101 7.92 21.37 37.96
C SER A 101 7.85 19.96 37.37
N ILE A 102 7.48 18.95 38.18
CA ILE A 102 7.33 17.57 37.71
C ILE A 102 6.18 17.46 36.68
N GLN A 103 5.05 18.13 36.90
CA GLN A 103 3.93 18.14 35.95
C GLN A 103 4.32 18.76 34.60
N GLU A 104 5.03 19.89 34.63
CA GLU A 104 5.54 20.55 33.43
C GLU A 104 6.51 19.65 32.65
N ASP A 105 7.44 19.00 33.35
CA ASP A 105 8.40 18.06 32.73
C ASP A 105 7.69 16.85 32.11
N ILE A 106 6.67 16.30 32.79
CA ILE A 106 5.86 15.20 32.26
C ILE A 106 5.11 15.64 31.01
N MET A 107 4.46 16.81 31.03
CA MET A 107 3.74 17.33 29.86
C MET A 107 4.69 17.50 28.68
N LYS A 108 5.87 18.09 28.92
CA LYS A 108 6.90 18.25 27.90
C LYS A 108 7.35 16.90 27.33
N LEU A 109 7.59 15.90 28.19
CA LEU A 109 7.96 14.55 27.76
C LEU A 109 6.85 13.87 26.94
N MET A 110 5.59 14.10 27.28
CA MET A 110 4.45 13.58 26.53
C MET A 110 4.36 14.20 25.14
N GLU A 111 4.59 15.51 25.02
CA GLU A 111 4.62 16.26 23.76
C GLU A 111 5.80 15.81 22.89
N GLU A 112 7.02 15.80 23.43
CA GLU A 112 8.24 15.34 22.76
C GLU A 112 8.10 13.88 22.28
N GLY A 113 7.58 13.02 23.16
CA GLY A 113 7.34 11.62 22.89
C GLY A 113 6.17 11.34 21.94
N LYS A 114 5.34 12.36 21.64
CA LYS A 114 4.09 12.28 20.87
C LYS A 114 3.15 11.19 21.39
N PHE A 115 2.98 11.12 22.70
CA PHE A 115 2.30 9.99 23.37
C PHE A 115 0.83 9.87 22.95
N GLU A 116 0.13 10.99 22.76
CA GLU A 116 -1.25 10.97 22.29
C GLU A 116 -1.38 10.26 20.93
N SER A 117 -0.54 10.63 19.95
CA SER A 117 -0.55 9.98 18.64
C SER A 117 -0.22 8.49 18.73
N LYS A 118 0.81 8.12 19.49
CA LYS A 118 1.26 6.73 19.63
C LYS A 118 0.24 5.85 20.35
N PHE A 119 -0.37 6.33 21.43
CA PHE A 119 -1.40 5.58 22.13
C PHE A 119 -2.67 5.45 21.29
N ASN A 120 -3.09 6.52 20.60
CA ASN A 120 -4.23 6.46 19.69
C ASN A 120 -3.98 5.50 18.51
N GLU A 121 -2.76 5.45 17.98
CA GLU A 121 -2.38 4.49 16.94
C GLU A 121 -2.37 3.05 17.46
N LEU A 122 -1.82 2.83 18.65
CA LEU A 122 -1.79 1.51 19.29
C LEU A 122 -3.21 1.00 19.58
N ASP A 123 -4.10 1.86 20.07
CA ASP A 123 -5.52 1.54 20.28
C ASP A 123 -6.20 1.13 18.95
N LYS A 124 -5.89 1.83 17.84
CA LYS A 124 -6.38 1.46 16.50
C LYS A 124 -5.83 0.13 16.02
N LEU A 125 -4.54 -0.14 16.22
CA LEU A 125 -3.89 -1.38 15.80
C LEU A 125 -4.43 -2.59 16.56
N GLU A 126 -4.60 -2.46 17.89
CA GLU A 126 -5.22 -3.49 18.71
C GLU A 126 -6.65 -3.77 18.24
N ASN A 127 -7.46 -2.74 18.02
CA ASN A 127 -8.83 -2.89 17.54
C ASN A 127 -8.90 -3.63 16.19
N LYS A 128 -7.97 -3.35 15.26
CA LYS A 128 -7.90 -4.06 13.97
C LYS A 128 -7.46 -5.51 14.09
N ALA A 129 -6.71 -5.85 15.14
CA ALA A 129 -6.15 -7.19 15.37
C ALA A 129 -7.03 -8.06 16.28
N LYS A 130 -8.08 -7.50 16.91
CA LYS A 130 -8.94 -8.21 17.89
C LYS A 130 -9.49 -9.54 17.40
N ASP A 131 -9.84 -9.62 16.12
CA ASP A 131 -10.46 -10.81 15.54
C ASP A 131 -9.44 -11.80 14.94
N ASN A 132 -8.14 -11.50 15.03
CA ASN A 132 -7.10 -12.38 14.53
C ASN A 132 -6.59 -13.31 15.67
N PRO A 133 -6.90 -14.62 15.62
CA PRO A 133 -6.46 -15.56 16.64
C PRO A 133 -4.98 -15.95 16.51
N ASP A 134 -4.35 -15.64 15.39
CA ASP A 134 -2.98 -16.06 15.13
C ASP A 134 -1.99 -15.23 15.97
N PRO A 135 -0.91 -15.86 16.47
CA PRO A 135 0.16 -15.13 17.12
C PRO A 135 0.73 -14.06 16.19
N ALA A 136 0.74 -12.82 16.67
CA ALA A 136 1.34 -11.72 15.92
C ALA A 136 2.83 -11.99 15.66
N TRP A 137 3.29 -11.69 14.44
CA TRP A 137 4.70 -11.85 14.06
C TRP A 137 5.64 -11.11 15.03
N ARG A 138 6.80 -11.72 15.28
CA ARG A 138 7.88 -11.16 16.08
C ARG A 138 9.18 -11.35 15.29
N PRO A 139 10.11 -10.37 15.33
CA PRO A 139 11.42 -10.53 14.75
C PRO A 139 12.08 -11.81 15.28
N SER A 140 12.57 -12.64 14.36
CA SER A 140 13.25 -13.89 14.71
C SER A 140 14.62 -13.64 15.36
N GLY A 141 15.18 -12.44 15.14
CA GLY A 141 16.56 -12.10 15.50
C GLY A 141 17.55 -12.43 14.38
N VAL A 142 17.08 -12.98 13.26
CA VAL A 142 17.86 -13.26 12.05
C VAL A 142 17.40 -12.29 10.95
N PRO A 143 18.15 -11.22 10.65
CA PRO A 143 17.73 -10.18 9.73
C PRO A 143 17.36 -10.70 8.33
N GLU A 144 18.10 -11.69 7.82
CA GLU A 144 17.86 -12.28 6.51
C GLU A 144 16.46 -12.92 6.45
N GLN A 145 16.06 -13.63 7.51
CA GLN A 145 14.75 -14.28 7.59
C GLN A 145 13.62 -13.25 7.74
N ASP A 146 13.84 -12.23 8.58
CA ASP A 146 12.85 -11.19 8.84
C ASP A 146 12.57 -10.37 7.56
N ILE A 147 13.61 -10.01 6.81
CA ILE A 147 13.49 -9.31 5.53
C ILE A 147 12.81 -10.19 4.47
N CYS A 148 13.15 -11.48 4.40
CA CYS A 148 12.50 -12.39 3.45
C CYS A 148 10.97 -12.41 3.62
N SER A 149 10.47 -12.39 4.86
CA SER A 149 9.02 -12.37 5.14
C SER A 149 8.34 -11.13 4.55
N PHE A 150 9.01 -9.97 4.62
CA PHE A 150 8.52 -8.71 4.07
C PHE A 150 8.60 -8.66 2.54
N LEU A 151 9.67 -9.20 1.94
CA LEU A 151 9.88 -9.16 0.50
C LEU A 151 9.08 -10.21 -0.29
N MET A 152 8.69 -11.32 0.35
CA MET A 152 8.04 -12.45 -0.32
C MET A 152 6.81 -12.08 -1.15
N PRO A 153 5.87 -11.24 -0.66
CA PRO A 153 4.69 -10.84 -1.44
C PRO A 153 5.03 -10.12 -2.74
N TYR A 154 6.11 -9.32 -2.75
CA TYR A 154 6.56 -8.61 -3.95
C TYR A 154 7.12 -9.57 -4.99
N TYR A 155 7.96 -10.51 -4.57
CA TYR A 155 8.52 -11.52 -5.47
C TYR A 155 7.46 -12.46 -6.02
N GLN A 156 6.47 -12.85 -5.20
CA GLN A 156 5.33 -13.64 -5.66
C GLN A 156 4.53 -12.90 -6.74
N LYS A 157 4.29 -11.60 -6.57
CA LYS A 157 3.62 -10.77 -7.58
C LYS A 157 4.42 -10.69 -8.88
N GLN A 158 5.73 -10.50 -8.79
CA GLN A 158 6.62 -10.46 -9.96
C GLN A 158 6.65 -11.80 -10.68
N GLU A 159 6.78 -12.91 -9.95
CA GLU A 159 6.77 -14.26 -10.51
C GLU A 159 5.46 -14.54 -11.25
N ALA A 160 4.31 -14.19 -10.64
CA ALA A 160 3.00 -14.35 -11.26
C ALA A 160 2.88 -13.57 -12.58
N TYR A 161 3.37 -12.33 -12.60
CA TYR A 161 3.41 -11.50 -13.81
C TYR A 161 4.29 -12.12 -14.90
N MET A 162 5.50 -12.53 -14.56
CA MET A 162 6.42 -13.14 -15.54
C MET A 162 5.88 -14.45 -16.12
N LYS A 163 5.22 -15.26 -15.29
CA LYS A 163 4.54 -16.49 -15.77
C LYS A 163 3.45 -16.19 -16.79
N LEU A 164 2.69 -15.11 -16.59
CA LEU A 164 1.65 -14.69 -17.53
C LEU A 164 2.26 -14.25 -18.87
N GLU A 165 3.29 -13.39 -18.81
CA GLU A 165 3.94 -12.88 -20.01
C GLU A 165 4.65 -13.98 -20.80
N LEU A 166 5.30 -14.91 -20.11
CA LEU A 166 5.95 -16.05 -20.74
C LEU A 166 4.94 -16.93 -21.50
N LYS A 167 3.77 -17.20 -20.90
CA LYS A 167 2.68 -17.95 -21.56
C LYS A 167 2.20 -17.22 -22.82
N ARG A 168 2.05 -15.90 -22.76
CA ARG A 168 1.64 -15.07 -23.89
C ARG A 168 2.63 -15.21 -25.06
N ILE A 169 3.92 -15.03 -24.78
CA ILE A 169 4.98 -15.13 -25.79
C ILE A 169 5.07 -16.55 -26.37
N GLN A 170 4.94 -17.59 -25.54
CA GLN A 170 4.96 -18.97 -26.01
C GLN A 170 3.79 -19.28 -26.96
N ALA A 171 2.59 -18.80 -26.65
CA ALA A 171 1.43 -18.98 -27.51
C ALA A 171 1.59 -18.25 -28.86
N GLU A 172 2.10 -17.01 -28.82
CA GLU A 172 2.37 -16.23 -30.03
C GLU A 172 3.44 -16.88 -30.90
N ASN A 173 4.53 -17.35 -30.30
CA ASN A 173 5.60 -18.06 -31.00
C ASN A 173 5.13 -19.37 -31.63
N ALA A 174 4.26 -20.12 -30.94
CA ALA A 174 3.67 -21.34 -31.50
C ALA A 174 2.83 -21.02 -32.74
N ALA A 175 1.94 -20.02 -32.67
CA ALA A 175 1.13 -19.58 -33.79
C ALA A 175 1.97 -19.01 -34.96
N LEU A 176 3.11 -18.37 -34.67
CA LEU A 176 4.05 -17.93 -35.68
C LEU A 176 4.78 -19.13 -36.33
N ALA A 177 5.22 -20.10 -35.54
CA ALA A 177 5.90 -21.29 -36.04
C ALA A 177 5.00 -22.11 -36.97
N GLU A 178 3.72 -22.28 -36.61
CA GLU A 178 2.73 -22.93 -37.49
C GLU A 178 2.56 -22.20 -38.82
N ARG A 179 2.47 -20.86 -38.79
CA ARG A 179 2.38 -20.05 -40.02
C ARG A 179 3.62 -20.17 -40.89
N VAL A 180 4.81 -20.19 -40.29
CA VAL A 180 6.06 -20.38 -41.05
C VAL A 180 6.09 -21.77 -41.68
N GLN A 181 5.68 -22.80 -40.95
CA GLN A 181 5.66 -24.17 -41.45
C GLN A 181 4.69 -24.31 -42.63
N ALA A 182 3.46 -23.82 -42.50
CA ALA A 182 2.48 -23.81 -43.58
C ALA A 182 2.99 -23.01 -44.80
N GLY A 183 3.67 -21.88 -44.57
CA GLY A 183 4.30 -21.09 -45.62
C GLY A 183 5.40 -21.87 -46.37
N ARG A 184 6.25 -22.59 -45.65
CA ARG A 184 7.31 -23.44 -46.24
C ARG A 184 6.73 -24.57 -47.08
N GLU A 185 5.67 -25.22 -46.60
CA GLU A 185 4.96 -26.27 -47.34
C GLU A 185 4.35 -25.73 -48.63
N GLY A 186 3.73 -24.54 -48.59
CA GLY A 186 3.22 -23.87 -49.79
C GLY A 186 4.30 -23.52 -50.82
N ILE A 187 5.47 -23.06 -50.36
CA ILE A 187 6.63 -22.81 -51.22
C ILE A 187 7.10 -24.12 -51.87
N ALA A 188 7.32 -25.17 -51.09
CA ALA A 188 7.79 -26.46 -51.60
C ALA A 188 6.83 -27.06 -52.64
N GLN A 189 5.51 -26.95 -52.43
CA GLN A 189 4.50 -27.38 -53.41
C GLN A 189 4.58 -26.56 -54.70
N THR A 190 4.78 -25.25 -54.58
CA THR A 190 4.88 -24.36 -55.74
C THR A 190 6.15 -24.64 -56.54
N GLU A 191 7.29 -24.82 -55.85
CA GLU A 191 8.56 -25.22 -56.47
C GLU A 191 8.43 -26.54 -57.22
N HIS A 192 7.77 -27.54 -56.62
CA HIS A 192 7.53 -28.83 -57.26
C HIS A 192 6.70 -28.67 -58.54
N ARG A 193 5.60 -27.91 -58.50
CA ARG A 193 4.76 -27.64 -59.68
C ARG A 193 5.55 -26.96 -60.80
N ILE A 194 6.37 -25.96 -60.45
CA ILE A 194 7.23 -25.27 -61.42
C ILE A 194 8.21 -26.26 -62.05
N SER A 195 8.87 -27.11 -61.26
CA SER A 195 9.80 -28.12 -61.79
C SER A 195 9.11 -29.08 -62.75
N THR A 196 7.96 -29.64 -62.38
CA THR A 196 7.20 -30.55 -63.24
C THR A 196 6.80 -29.89 -64.55
N SER A 197 6.26 -28.67 -64.50
CA SER A 197 5.95 -27.93 -65.73
C SER A 197 7.20 -27.68 -66.57
N VAL A 198 8.33 -27.28 -65.96
CA VAL A 198 9.58 -27.09 -66.70
C VAL A 198 10.03 -28.39 -67.39
N ASP A 199 9.90 -29.53 -66.73
CA ASP A 199 10.27 -30.83 -67.30
C ASP A 199 9.32 -31.27 -68.43
N GLU A 200 8.01 -31.03 -68.30
CA GLU A 200 7.03 -31.24 -69.38
C GLU A 200 7.35 -30.35 -70.59
N TRP A 201 7.64 -29.06 -70.37
CA TRP A 201 8.04 -28.14 -71.44
C TRP A 201 9.33 -28.57 -72.12
N LYS A 202 10.33 -29.05 -71.39
CA LYS A 202 11.56 -29.60 -71.99
C LYS A 202 11.27 -30.83 -72.85
N ALA A 203 10.44 -31.75 -72.36
CA ALA A 203 10.08 -32.96 -73.10
C ALA A 203 9.38 -32.63 -74.43
N THR A 204 8.40 -31.71 -74.40
CA THR A 204 7.69 -31.28 -75.62
C THR A 204 8.62 -30.59 -76.62
N VAL A 205 9.56 -29.76 -76.17
CA VAL A 205 10.58 -29.14 -77.04
C VAL A 205 11.48 -30.20 -77.66
N SER A 206 11.98 -31.16 -76.89
CA SER A 206 12.82 -32.25 -77.43
C SER A 206 12.06 -33.13 -78.43
N GLU A 207 10.77 -33.40 -78.21
CA GLU A 207 9.93 -34.11 -79.17
C GLU A 207 9.77 -33.32 -80.48
N PHE A 208 9.54 -32.01 -80.37
CA PHE A 208 9.45 -31.12 -81.52
C PHE A 208 10.77 -31.07 -82.31
N GLU A 209 11.91 -30.93 -81.64
CA GLU A 209 13.24 -30.98 -82.26
C GLU A 209 13.48 -32.30 -83.00
N ARG A 210 13.06 -33.43 -82.41
CA ARG A 210 13.14 -34.75 -83.05
C ARG A 210 12.26 -34.83 -84.30
N LEU A 211 11.03 -34.34 -84.23
CA LEU A 211 10.12 -34.27 -85.38
C LEU A 211 10.68 -33.38 -86.49
N ALA A 212 11.17 -32.19 -86.16
CA ALA A 212 11.80 -31.27 -87.10
C ALA A 212 13.01 -31.90 -87.79
N SER A 213 13.86 -32.62 -87.03
CA SER A 213 15.01 -33.34 -87.59
C SER A 213 14.60 -34.48 -88.53
N SER A 214 13.47 -35.14 -88.28
CA SER A 214 12.96 -36.20 -89.17
C SER A 214 12.36 -35.69 -90.49
N LEU A 215 11.93 -34.42 -90.51
CA LEU A 215 11.35 -33.77 -91.68
C LEU A 215 12.41 -33.09 -92.57
N CYS A 216 13.64 -32.97 -92.11
CA CYS A 216 14.79 -32.50 -92.87
C CYS A 216 15.56 -33.69 -93.46
N PRO A 217 15.53 -33.94 -94.78
CA PRO A 217 16.26 -35.05 -95.38
C PRO A 217 17.78 -34.81 -95.29
N ALA A 218 18.51 -35.69 -94.62
CA ALA A 218 19.96 -35.74 -94.69
C ALA A 218 20.41 -36.39 -96.01
N HIS A 219 20.40 -35.60 -97.10
CA HIS A 219 21.26 -35.68 -98.31
C HIS A 219 20.53 -35.07 -99.50
N VAL A 220 20.94 -33.86 -99.93
CA VAL A 220 21.24 -33.54 -101.34
C VAL A 220 22.21 -32.36 -101.30
N PHE A 221 23.51 -32.63 -101.25
CA PHE A 221 24.59 -31.80 -101.81
C PHE A 221 25.87 -32.63 -101.72
N ASP A 222 26.04 -33.55 -102.67
CA ASP A 222 27.34 -34.05 -103.12
C ASP A 222 27.35 -33.91 -104.65
N GLU A 223 27.93 -32.80 -105.12
CA GLU A 223 28.78 -32.60 -106.32
C GLU A 223 28.99 -31.10 -106.57
#